data_AF-A0A167PEF2-F1
#
_entry.id   AF-A0A167PEF2-F1
#
_cell.length_a   1.000
_cell.length_b   1.000
_cell.length_c   1.000
_cell.angle_alpha   90.00
_cell.angle_beta   90.00
_cell.angle_gamma   90.00
#
_symmetry.space_group_name_H-M   'P 1'
#
loop_
_entity.id
_entity.type
_entity.pdbx_description
1 polymer ?
#
loop_
_entity_poly.entity_id
_entity_poly.type
_entity_poly.pdbx_seq_one_letter_code
_entity_poly.pdbx_strand_id
1 'polypeptide(L)'
;MGTTMLKALLSRLLSRYQKDKRIEAELMAAYALLPRDIVESADGYCEADFLTYINHNELLLALEELEGVIVDNGLQTKQFWTHLIQAAKIMNHAHAERYRSIQSAANY
;
A
#
# COMPACT_ATOMS: atom_id res chain seq x y z
N MET A 1 29.82 17.89 20.20
CA MET A 1 29.49 16.83 19.22
C MET A 1 28.12 16.16 19.47
N GLY A 2 27.58 16.09 20.70
CA GLY A 2 26.31 15.37 20.98
C GLY A 2 25.01 15.99 20.43
N THR A 3 24.93 17.32 20.25
CA THR A 3 23.71 17.99 19.79
C THR A 3 23.42 17.80 18.30
N THR A 4 24.44 17.64 17.46
CA THR A 4 24.28 17.43 16.01
C THR A 4 23.76 16.02 15.68
N MET A 5 24.22 15.01 16.44
CA MET A 5 23.80 13.61 16.24
C MET A 5 22.33 13.40 16.62
N LEU A 6 21.87 13.99 17.72
CA LEU A 6 20.47 13.92 18.15
C LEU A 6 19.52 14.58 17.14
N LYS A 7 19.89 15.76 16.62
CA LYS A 7 19.12 16.43 15.56
C LYS A 7 19.01 15.57 14.30
N ALA A 8 20.10 14.95 13.87
CA ALA A 8 20.10 14.07 12.70
C ALA A 8 19.21 12.83 12.90
N LEU A 9 19.21 12.23 14.09
CA LEU A 9 18.33 11.10 14.41
C LEU A 9 16.85 11.50 14.35
N LEU A 10 16.49 12.62 14.99
CA LEU A 10 15.12 13.13 14.99
C LEU A 10 14.63 13.45 13.58
N SER A 11 15.45 14.11 12.75
CA SER A 11 15.10 14.39 11.35
C SER A 11 14.86 13.12 10.54
N ARG A 12 15.67 12.07 10.77
CA ARG A 12 15.48 10.76 10.10
C ARG A 12 14.18 10.08 10.56
N LEU A 13 13.88 10.11 11.85
CA LEU A 13 12.64 9.55 12.39
C LEU A 13 11.41 10.28 11.86
N LEU A 14 11.43 11.61 11.84
CA LEU A 14 10.35 12.43 11.27
C LEU A 14 10.16 12.16 9.78
N SER A 15 11.26 12.07 9.01
CA SER A 15 11.19 11.73 7.60
C SER A 15 10.60 10.34 7.36
N ARG A 16 10.96 9.35 8.18
CA ARG A 16 10.37 8.01 8.14
C ARG A 16 8.88 8.06 8.45
N TYR A 17 8.49 8.71 9.55
CA TYR A 17 7.08 8.84 9.94
C TYR A 17 6.22 9.52 8.85
N GLN A 18 6.72 10.59 8.23
CA GLN A 18 6.04 11.25 7.12
C GLN A 18 5.93 10.36 5.88
N LYS A 19 6.96 9.55 5.61
CA LYS A 19 6.96 8.57 4.52
C LYS A 19 5.89 7.50 4.77
N ASP A 20 5.87 6.92 5.97
CA ASP A 20 4.92 5.89 6.38
C ASP A 20 3.48 6.41 6.30
N LYS A 21 3.22 7.64 6.77
CA LYS A 21 1.89 8.27 6.67
C LYS A 21 1.42 8.48 5.24
N ARG A 22 2.33 8.80 4.31
CA ARG A 22 1.98 8.94 2.89
C ARG A 22 1.65 7.59 2.26
N ILE A 23 2.38 6.54 2.64
CA ILE A 23 2.10 5.19 2.19
C ILE A 23 0.73 4.74 2.71
N GLU A 24 0.48 4.85 4.02
CA GLU A 24 -0.80 4.53 4.65
C GLU A 24 -1.97 5.24 3.96
N ALA A 25 -1.81 6.53 3.63
CA ALA A 25 -2.83 7.30 2.90
C ALA A 25 -3.14 6.72 1.51
N GLU A 26 -2.14 6.29 0.75
CA GLU A 26 -2.35 5.65 -0.55
C GLU A 26 -3.04 4.28 -0.38
N LEU A 27 -2.64 3.48 0.61
CA LEU A 27 -3.25 2.18 0.88
C LEU A 27 -4.74 2.33 1.29
N MET A 28 -5.05 3.28 2.18
CA MET A 28 -6.44 3.54 2.58
C MET A 28 -7.28 4.11 1.43
N ALA A 29 -6.69 4.89 0.52
CA ALA A 29 -7.37 5.36 -0.68
C ALA A 29 -7.67 4.22 -1.66
N ALA A 30 -6.76 3.26 -1.83
CA ALA A 30 -7.01 2.05 -2.61
C ALA A 30 -8.12 1.20 -1.97
N TYR A 31 -8.05 0.96 -0.65
CA TYR A 31 -9.07 0.23 0.10
C TYR A 31 -10.48 0.86 -0.05
N ALA A 32 -10.59 2.18 -0.01
CA ALA A 32 -11.87 2.88 -0.18
C ALA A 32 -12.51 2.70 -1.59
N LEU A 33 -11.74 2.23 -2.58
CA LEU A 33 -12.23 1.94 -3.94
C LEU A 33 -12.71 0.50 -4.10
N LEU A 34 -12.56 -0.35 -3.08
CA LEU A 34 -13.06 -1.72 -3.13
C LEU A 34 -14.60 -1.73 -3.20
N PRO A 35 -15.20 -2.58 -4.04
CA PRO A 35 -16.64 -2.79 -4.04
C PRO A 35 -17.09 -3.47 -2.74
N ARG A 36 -18.39 -3.40 -2.44
CA ARG A 36 -18.93 -3.93 -1.18
C ARG A 36 -18.99 -5.45 -1.12
N ASP A 37 -18.94 -6.11 -2.27
CA ASP A 37 -19.09 -7.54 -2.47
C ASP A 37 -17.74 -8.22 -2.80
N ILE A 38 -16.64 -7.69 -2.26
CA ILE A 38 -15.33 -8.34 -2.33
C ILE A 38 -15.41 -9.74 -1.70
N VAL A 39 -14.91 -10.72 -2.44
CA VAL A 39 -14.64 -12.08 -1.98
C VAL A 39 -13.29 -12.07 -1.26
N GLU A 40 -13.31 -12.52 -0.01
CA GLU A 40 -12.12 -12.78 0.78
C GLU A 40 -11.70 -14.26 0.67
N SER A 41 -10.39 -14.54 0.69
CA SER A 41 -9.87 -15.90 0.65
C SER A 41 -8.46 -16.01 1.25
N ALA A 42 -8.04 -17.24 1.57
CA ALA A 42 -6.72 -17.50 2.16
C ALA A 42 -5.55 -17.26 1.18
N ASP A 43 -5.81 -17.37 -0.13
CA ASP A 43 -4.82 -17.14 -1.19
C ASP A 43 -4.99 -15.73 -1.83
N GLY A 44 -5.97 -14.96 -1.37
CA GLY A 44 -6.37 -13.67 -1.89
C GLY A 44 -6.37 -12.58 -0.81
N TYR A 45 -7.34 -11.66 -0.88
CA TYR A 45 -7.47 -10.56 0.07
C TYR A 45 -8.20 -10.99 1.35
N CYS A 46 -7.74 -10.49 2.49
CA CYS A 46 -8.46 -10.53 3.76
C CYS A 46 -8.56 -9.12 4.36
N GLU A 47 -9.77 -8.62 4.60
CA GLU A 47 -9.98 -7.25 5.10
C GLU A 47 -9.42 -7.08 6.51
N ALA A 48 -9.64 -8.08 7.37
CA ALA A 48 -9.18 -8.06 8.74
C ALA A 48 -7.64 -8.02 8.83
N ASP A 49 -6.95 -8.76 7.97
CA ASP A 49 -5.49 -8.79 7.94
C ASP A 49 -4.94 -7.47 7.39
N PHE A 50 -5.51 -6.94 6.31
CA PHE A 50 -5.17 -5.62 5.79
C PHE A 50 -5.25 -4.53 6.88
N LEU A 51 -6.37 -4.46 7.60
CA LEU A 51 -6.57 -3.46 8.66
C LEU A 51 -5.63 -3.68 9.85
N THR A 52 -5.32 -4.94 10.17
CA THR A 52 -4.34 -5.30 11.20
C THR A 52 -2.95 -4.81 10.83
N TYR A 53 -2.51 -5.04 9.58
CA TYR A 53 -1.21 -4.57 9.09
C TYR A 53 -1.11 -3.04 9.04
N ILE A 54 -2.19 -2.35 8.64
CA ILE A 54 -2.27 -0.87 8.72
C ILE A 54 -2.08 -0.40 10.17
N ASN A 55 -2.80 -1.01 11.12
CA ASN A 55 -2.72 -0.64 12.53
C ASN A 55 -1.33 -0.90 13.15
N HIS A 56 -0.61 -1.91 12.66
CA HIS A 56 0.75 -2.23 13.11
C HIS A 56 1.85 -1.50 12.32
N ASN A 57 1.50 -0.65 11.35
CA ASN A 57 2.44 0.00 10.43
C ASN A 57 3.28 -1.01 9.60
N GLU A 58 2.73 -2.20 9.35
CA GLU A 58 3.30 -3.25 8.50
C GLU A 58 2.92 -3.02 7.03
N LEU A 59 3.30 -1.85 6.52
CA LEU A 59 2.76 -1.28 5.28
C LEU A 59 3.01 -2.11 4.02
N LEU A 60 4.08 -2.91 3.98
CA LEU A 60 4.33 -3.81 2.85
C LEU A 60 3.35 -4.99 2.85
N LEU A 61 3.05 -5.58 4.01
CA LEU A 61 2.04 -6.63 4.12
C LEU A 61 0.66 -6.09 3.76
N ALA A 62 0.32 -4.89 4.22
CA ALA A 62 -0.93 -4.23 3.83
C ALA A 62 -1.03 -3.98 2.31
N LEU A 63 0.09 -3.67 1.63
CA LEU A 63 0.14 -3.55 0.17
C LEU A 63 -0.11 -4.91 -0.52
N GLU A 64 0.47 -5.98 0.01
CA GLU A 64 0.34 -7.35 -0.51
C GLU A 64 -1.09 -7.89 -0.35
N GLU A 65 -1.76 -7.59 0.77
CA GLU A 65 -3.18 -7.91 0.95
C GLU A 65 -4.05 -7.27 -0.14
N LEU A 66 -3.89 -5.95 -0.37
CA LEU A 66 -4.65 -5.26 -1.41
C LEU A 66 -4.33 -5.76 -2.82
N GLU A 67 -3.10 -6.21 -3.07
CA GLU A 67 -2.77 -6.87 -4.32
C GLU A 67 -3.56 -8.18 -4.49
N GLY A 68 -3.71 -8.95 -3.41
CA GLY A 68 -4.45 -10.23 -3.37
C GLY A 68 -5.89 -10.12 -3.84
N VAL A 69 -6.49 -8.92 -3.82
CA VAL A 69 -7.85 -8.66 -4.32
C VAL A 69 -8.05 -9.18 -5.74
N ILE A 70 -7.03 -9.11 -6.61
CA ILE A 70 -7.15 -9.54 -8.01
C ILE A 70 -7.41 -11.04 -8.16
N VAL A 71 -6.99 -11.88 -7.19
CA VAL A 71 -7.03 -13.34 -7.28
C VAL A 71 -8.46 -13.83 -7.48
N ASP A 72 -9.39 -13.34 -6.67
CA ASP A 72 -10.80 -13.79 -6.68
C ASP A 72 -11.76 -12.75 -7.24
N ASN A 73 -11.38 -11.47 -7.29
CA ASN A 73 -12.28 -10.37 -7.64
C ASN A 73 -12.00 -9.77 -9.01
N GLY A 74 -10.83 -10.04 -9.60
CA GLY A 74 -10.46 -9.50 -10.91
C GLY A 74 -10.52 -7.97 -11.00
N LEU A 75 -10.31 -7.26 -9.88
CA LEU A 75 -10.49 -5.82 -9.79
C LEU A 75 -9.54 -5.07 -10.75
N GLN A 76 -10.11 -4.33 -11.69
CA GLN A 76 -9.38 -3.69 -12.79
C GLN A 76 -9.49 -2.16 -12.82
N THR A 77 -9.88 -1.49 -11.73
CA THR A 77 -9.99 -0.03 -11.79
C THR A 77 -8.60 0.61 -11.85
N LYS A 78 -8.40 1.52 -12.82
CA LYS A 78 -7.08 2.19 -12.95
C LYS A 78 -6.71 3.01 -11.72
N GLN A 79 -7.70 3.56 -11.02
CA GLN A 79 -7.49 4.36 -9.82
C GLN A 79 -6.97 3.52 -8.65
N PHE A 80 -7.51 2.32 -8.43
CA PHE A 80 -7.00 1.39 -7.41
C PHE A 80 -5.52 1.09 -7.62
N TRP A 81 -5.15 0.69 -8.83
CA TRP A 81 -3.75 0.41 -9.16
C TRP A 81 -2.86 1.66 -9.11
N THR A 82 -3.40 2.86 -9.36
CA THR A 82 -2.64 4.11 -9.20
C THR A 82 -2.15 4.27 -7.78
N HIS A 83 -3.02 4.06 -6.79
CA HIS A 83 -2.68 4.18 -5.38
C HIS A 83 -1.63 3.14 -4.95
N LEU A 84 -1.79 1.87 -5.34
CA LEU A 84 -0.78 0.83 -5.05
C LEU A 84 0.58 1.14 -5.69
N ILE A 85 0.60 1.69 -6.91
CA ILE A 85 1.83 2.14 -7.58
C ILE A 85 2.50 3.27 -6.79
N GLN A 86 1.74 4.25 -6.29
CA GLN A 86 2.31 5.35 -5.50
C GLN A 86 2.86 4.85 -4.16
N ALA A 87 2.13 4.00 -3.45
CA ALA A 87 2.61 3.36 -2.23
C ALA A 87 3.94 2.62 -2.47
N ALA A 88 3.99 1.75 -3.48
CA ALA A 88 5.19 0.99 -3.83
C ALA A 88 6.37 1.88 -4.25
N LYS A 89 6.12 2.97 -4.99
CA LYS A 89 7.17 3.97 -5.34
C LYS A 89 7.74 4.64 -4.10
N ILE A 90 6.88 5.07 -3.17
CA ILE A 90 7.34 5.69 -1.93
C ILE A 90 8.20 4.68 -1.17
N MET A 91 7.76 3.43 -1.04
CA MET A 91 8.54 2.34 -0.43
C MET A 91 9.86 2.03 -1.14
N ASN A 92 10.02 2.41 -2.43
CA ASN A 92 11.08 1.95 -3.32
C ASN A 92 11.04 0.42 -3.54
N HIS A 93 9.84 -0.12 -3.76
CA HIS A 93 9.60 -1.55 -3.95
C HIS A 93 9.34 -1.90 -5.43
N ALA A 94 9.83 -3.07 -5.86
CA ALA A 94 9.72 -3.53 -7.26
C ALA A 94 8.28 -3.76 -7.72
N HIS A 95 7.33 -3.92 -6.78
CA HIS A 95 5.91 -4.02 -7.06
C HIS A 95 5.37 -2.86 -7.92
N ALA A 96 5.97 -1.66 -7.83
CA ALA A 96 5.55 -0.52 -8.63
C ALA A 96 5.61 -0.79 -10.15
N GLU A 97 6.57 -1.58 -10.62
CA GLU A 97 6.68 -1.94 -12.04
C GLU A 97 5.66 -3.00 -12.43
N ARG A 98 5.48 -4.03 -11.60
CA ARG A 98 4.46 -5.07 -11.79
C ARG A 98 3.05 -4.46 -11.88
N TYR A 99 2.73 -3.56 -10.96
CA TYR A 99 1.42 -2.90 -10.91
C TYR A 99 1.16 -1.99 -12.10
N ARG A 100 2.18 -1.37 -12.70
CA ARG A 100 2.00 -0.59 -13.94
C ARG A 100 1.56 -1.47 -15.11
N SER A 101 2.11 -2.68 -15.21
CA SER A 101 1.70 -3.64 -16.24
C SER A 101 0.24 -4.07 -16.05
N ILE A 102 -0.15 -4.34 -14.80
CA ILE A 102 -1.54 -4.67 -14.45
C ILE A 102 -2.47 -3.50 -14.76
N GLN A 103 -2.12 -2.28 -14.31
CA GLN A 103 -2.89 -1.06 -14.57
C GLN A 103 -3.09 -0.80 -16.07
N SER A 104 -2.06 -1.06 -16.89
CA SER A 104 -2.12 -0.84 -18.34
C SER A 104 -3.05 -1.83 -19.04
N ALA A 105 -3.22 -3.03 -18.48
CA ALA A 105 -4.17 -4.03 -18.94
C ALA A 105 -5.59 -3.83 -18.36
N ALA A 106 -5.74 -2.96 -17.36
CA ALA A 106 -6.98 -2.73 -16.66
C ALA A 106 -7.93 -1.79 -17.44
N ASN A 107 -9.23 -2.13 -17.47
CA ASN A 107 -10.26 -1.33 -18.14
C ASN A 107 -10.88 -0.27 -17.21
N TYR A 108 -11.02 0.95 -17.75
CA TYR A 108 -11.56 2.18 -17.12
C TYR A 108 -10.90 2.62 -15.79
#